data_AF-Q5FA68-F1
#
_entry.id   AF-Q5FA68-F1
#
_cell.length_a   1.000
_cell.length_b   1.000
_cell.length_c   1.000
_cell.angle_alpha   90.00
_cell.angle_beta   90.00
_cell.angle_gamma   90.00
#
_symmetry.space_group_name_H-M   'P 1'
#
loop_
_entity.id
_entity.type
_entity.pdbx_description
1 polymer ?
#
loop_
_entity_poly.entity_id
_entity_poly.type
_entity_poly.pdbx_seq_one_letter_code
_entity_poly.pdbx_strand_id
1 'polypeptide(L)'
;MSFGYLIATSQPCELLTKSRGETFSLIMDKMDLWIYFRFCEGNIYTIRKNETESCLTERGGEWLKHIYEFNRESFIFSDVLLQKGESEENFSEIVLKSIKNNKILTVEVRSGLHFDLRNIYRIEM
;
A
#
# COMPACT_ATOMS: atom_id res chain seq x y z
N MET A 1 15.64 -9.70 -1.18
CA MET A 1 14.20 -9.44 -0.95
C MET A 1 14.05 -7.95 -0.99
N SER A 2 13.08 -7.46 -1.75
CA SER A 2 12.87 -6.02 -1.91
C SER A 2 11.64 -5.62 -1.10
N PHE A 3 11.69 -4.44 -0.50
CA PHE A 3 10.63 -3.91 0.34
C PHE A 3 9.96 -2.72 -0.37
N GLY A 4 8.66 -2.59 -0.21
CA GLY A 4 7.92 -1.49 -0.81
C GLY A 4 6.49 -1.42 -0.34
N TYR A 5 5.79 -0.40 -0.81
CA TYR A 5 4.39 -0.17 -0.51
C TYR A 5 3.59 -0.32 -1.79
N LEU A 6 2.48 -1.05 -1.72
CA LEU A 6 1.48 -1.09 -2.79
C LEU A 6 0.25 -0.32 -2.36
N ILE A 7 -0.24 0.54 -3.25
CA ILE A 7 -1.54 1.20 -3.11
C ILE A 7 -2.38 0.90 -4.35
N ALA A 8 -3.66 0.59 -4.17
CA ALA A 8 -4.62 0.58 -5.28
C ALA A 8 -5.79 1.53 -4.99
N THR A 9 -6.12 2.36 -5.96
CA THR A 9 -7.20 3.36 -5.88
C THR A 9 -8.20 3.17 -7.01
N SER A 10 -9.45 3.59 -6.80
CA SER A 10 -10.55 3.55 -7.78
C SER A 10 -10.48 4.65 -8.85
N GLN A 11 -9.51 5.57 -8.73
CA GLN A 11 -9.27 6.67 -9.65
C GLN A 11 -7.76 6.97 -9.68
N PRO A 12 -7.24 7.63 -10.75
CA PRO A 12 -5.86 8.08 -10.77
C PRO A 12 -5.53 9.00 -9.58
N CYS A 13 -4.49 8.66 -8.82
CA CYS A 13 -4.08 9.42 -7.64
C CYS A 13 -2.80 10.23 -7.92
N GLU A 14 -2.95 11.52 -8.24
CA GLU A 14 -1.80 12.39 -8.55
C GLU A 14 -0.88 12.64 -7.36
N LEU A 15 -1.41 12.54 -6.12
CA LEU A 15 -0.61 12.66 -4.90
C LEU A 15 0.52 11.62 -4.87
N LEU A 16 0.25 10.41 -5.36
CA LEU A 16 1.22 9.32 -5.40
C LEU A 16 2.30 9.52 -6.48
N THR A 17 1.97 10.17 -7.59
CA THR A 17 2.86 10.29 -8.75
C THR A 17 3.57 11.64 -8.89
N LYS A 18 3.08 12.70 -8.24
CA LYS A 18 3.69 14.06 -8.33
C LYS A 18 4.56 14.45 -7.12
N SER A 19 4.63 13.62 -6.09
CA SER A 19 5.41 13.89 -4.88
C SER A 19 6.92 13.72 -5.13
N ARG A 20 7.71 14.80 -4.99
CA ARG A 20 9.18 14.76 -5.17
C ARG A 20 9.85 13.83 -4.15
N GLY A 21 10.60 12.82 -4.62
CA GLY A 21 11.40 11.92 -3.78
C GLY A 21 10.62 10.80 -3.10
N GLU A 22 9.29 10.84 -3.15
CA GLU A 22 8.39 9.82 -2.58
C GLU A 22 7.44 9.23 -3.63
N THR A 23 7.83 9.34 -4.89
CA THR A 23 6.98 9.01 -6.03
C THR A 23 6.73 7.51 -6.09
N PHE A 24 5.46 7.13 -6.13
CA PHE A 24 5.04 5.80 -6.52
C PHE A 24 4.95 5.74 -8.04
N SER A 25 5.38 4.62 -8.61
CA SER A 25 5.16 4.32 -10.01
C SER A 25 3.79 3.67 -10.19
N LEU A 26 3.02 4.12 -11.18
CA LEU A 26 1.87 3.37 -11.65
C LEU A 26 2.40 2.11 -12.35
N ILE A 27 2.04 0.93 -11.83
CA ILE A 27 2.51 -0.36 -12.34
C ILE A 27 1.45 -1.00 -13.24
N MET A 28 0.17 -0.84 -12.90
CA MET A 28 -0.93 -1.50 -13.60
C MET A 28 -2.21 -0.69 -13.48
N ASP A 29 -3.02 -0.67 -14.54
CA ASP A 29 -4.43 -0.30 -14.50
C ASP A 29 -5.31 -1.50 -14.89
N LYS A 30 -6.12 -2.00 -13.95
CA LYS A 30 -6.91 -3.22 -14.20
C LYS A 30 -8.09 -3.29 -13.24
N MET A 31 -9.23 -3.78 -13.72
CA MET A 31 -10.47 -3.89 -12.92
C MET A 31 -10.90 -2.56 -12.28
N ASP A 32 -10.82 -1.46 -13.04
CA ASP A 32 -11.13 -0.10 -12.57
C ASP A 32 -10.29 0.33 -11.34
N LEU A 33 -9.09 -0.25 -11.20
CA LEU A 33 -8.12 0.10 -10.17
C LEU A 33 -6.81 0.55 -10.80
N TRP A 34 -6.24 1.59 -10.23
CA TRP A 34 -4.90 2.09 -10.53
C TRP A 34 -3.97 1.62 -9.42
N ILE A 35 -3.02 0.76 -9.77
CA ILE A 35 -2.12 0.11 -8.83
C ILE A 35 -0.75 0.78 -8.90
N TYR A 36 -0.35 1.30 -7.76
CA TYR A 36 0.88 2.04 -7.54
C TYR A 36 1.82 1.24 -6.67
N PHE A 37 3.11 1.26 -7.00
CA PHE A 37 4.14 0.64 -6.19
C PHE A 37 5.30 1.60 -5.97
N ARG A 38 5.84 1.58 -4.75
CA ARG A 38 7.07 2.29 -4.41
C ARG A 38 8.01 1.37 -3.66
N PHE A 39 9.21 1.17 -4.19
CA PHE A 39 10.31 0.58 -3.43
C PHE A 39 10.72 1.52 -2.30
N CYS A 40 10.93 0.96 -1.10
CA CYS A 40 11.30 1.71 0.07
C CYS A 40 12.63 1.21 0.63
N GLU A 41 13.57 2.15 0.79
CA GLU A 41 14.80 1.95 1.56
C GLU A 41 14.60 2.59 2.94
N GLY A 42 14.29 1.77 3.95
CA GLY A 42 14.16 2.22 5.34
C GLY A 42 12.72 2.31 5.87
N ASN A 43 12.57 2.97 7.01
CA ASN A 43 11.34 2.97 7.83
C ASN A 43 10.58 4.31 7.73
N ILE A 44 10.03 4.63 6.56
CA ILE A 44 9.38 5.93 6.31
C ILE A 44 7.93 5.92 6.79
N TYR A 45 7.06 5.12 6.17
CA TYR A 45 5.63 5.06 6.51
C TYR A 45 5.32 3.95 7.50
N THR A 46 6.11 2.88 7.48
CA THR A 46 6.05 1.81 8.46
C THR A 46 7.44 1.53 9.02
N ILE A 47 7.50 1.00 10.25
CA ILE A 47 8.70 0.45 10.88
C ILE A 47 8.48 -1.05 11.03
N ARG A 48 9.35 -1.86 10.42
CA ARG A 48 9.31 -3.31 10.64
C ARG A 48 9.60 -3.64 12.10
N LYS A 49 8.77 -4.47 12.73
CA LYS A 49 8.99 -4.98 14.08
C LYS A 49 9.75 -6.31 14.06
N ASN A 50 9.48 -7.14 13.08
CA ASN A 50 10.14 -8.42 12.84
C ASN A 50 10.04 -8.80 11.35
N GLU A 51 10.17 -10.08 11.02
CA GLU A 51 10.12 -10.58 9.64
C GLU A 51 8.70 -10.67 9.06
N THR A 52 7.67 -10.56 9.89
CA THR A 52 6.27 -10.79 9.50
C THR A 52 5.39 -9.57 9.68
N GLU A 53 5.77 -8.58 10.49
CA GLU A 53 4.91 -7.43 10.78
C GLU A 53 5.67 -6.09 10.81
N SER A 54 4.92 -5.02 10.52
CA SER A 54 5.33 -3.64 10.65
C SER A 54 4.30 -2.82 11.44
N CYS A 55 4.74 -1.67 11.94
CA CYS A 55 3.90 -0.72 12.65
C CYS A 55 3.92 0.62 11.91
N LEU A 56 2.75 1.24 11.77
CA LEU A 56 2.57 2.55 11.14
C LEU A 56 3.35 3.63 11.90
N THR A 57 4.12 4.45 11.19
CA THR A 57 4.77 5.64 11.75
C THR A 57 3.79 6.81 11.83
N GLU A 58 4.11 7.85 12.60
CA GLU A 58 3.32 9.08 12.61
C GLU A 58 3.19 9.68 11.20
N ARG A 59 4.32 9.81 10.49
CA ARG A 59 4.36 10.25 9.08
C ARG A 59 3.55 9.33 8.17
N GLY A 60 3.59 8.02 8.39
CA GLY A 60 2.78 7.06 7.65
C GLY A 60 1.29 7.26 7.87
N GLY A 61 0.88 7.55 9.11
CA GLY A 61 -0.52 7.85 9.44
C GLY A 61 -1.02 9.12 8.78
N GLU A 62 -0.23 10.21 8.81
CA GLU A 62 -0.54 11.44 8.08
C GLU A 62 -0.63 11.20 6.57
N TRP A 63 0.30 10.41 6.02
CA TRP A 63 0.32 10.08 4.61
C TRP A 63 -0.90 9.28 4.16
N LEU A 64 -1.30 8.24 4.91
CA LEU A 64 -2.53 7.47 4.61
C LEU A 64 -3.79 8.35 4.70
N LYS A 65 -3.84 9.28 5.67
CA LYS A 65 -4.92 10.28 5.79
C LYS A 65 -4.98 11.18 4.56
N HIS A 66 -3.86 11.73 4.12
CA HIS A 66 -3.83 12.58 2.93
C HIS A 66 -4.27 11.85 1.66
N ILE A 67 -3.92 10.56 1.51
CA ILE A 67 -4.40 9.75 0.38
C ILE A 67 -5.92 9.57 0.46
N TYR A 68 -6.45 9.26 1.65
CA TYR A 68 -7.90 9.10 1.85
C TYR A 68 -8.65 10.39 1.53
N GLU A 69 -8.19 11.53 2.04
CA GLU A 69 -8.80 12.85 1.80
C GLU A 69 -8.76 13.24 0.33
N PHE A 70 -7.66 12.93 -0.37
CA PHE A 70 -7.50 13.21 -1.79
C PHE A 70 -8.43 12.35 -2.66
N ASN A 71 -8.46 11.04 -2.41
CA ASN A 71 -9.30 10.10 -3.18
C ASN A 71 -10.78 10.17 -2.80
N ARG A 72 -11.11 10.70 -1.61
CA ARG A 72 -12.46 10.75 -1.02
C ARG A 72 -13.14 9.38 -0.87
N GLU A 73 -12.37 8.31 -0.96
CA GLU A 73 -12.83 6.93 -0.91
C GLU A 73 -11.78 6.07 -0.23
N SER A 74 -12.22 4.92 0.33
CA SER A 74 -11.29 3.89 0.80
C SER A 74 -10.35 3.44 -0.31
N PHE A 75 -9.13 3.08 0.04
CA PHE A 75 -8.15 2.55 -0.90
C PHE A 75 -7.51 1.29 -0.34
N ILE A 76 -6.84 0.53 -1.21
CA ILE A 76 -6.10 -0.65 -0.81
C ILE A 76 -4.67 -0.27 -0.48
N PHE A 77 -4.14 -0.81 0.61
CA PHE A 77 -2.76 -0.68 1.02
C PHE A 77 -2.18 -2.07 1.33
N SER A 78 -0.93 -2.28 0.98
CA SER A 78 -0.15 -3.42 1.45
C SER A 78 1.28 -3.00 1.72
N ASP A 79 1.80 -3.44 2.86
CA ASP A 79 3.20 -3.33 3.20
C ASP A 79 3.93 -4.59 2.69
N VAL A 80 4.77 -4.44 1.67
CA VAL A 80 5.17 -5.55 0.80
C VAL A 80 6.63 -5.92 1.01
N LEU A 81 6.86 -7.19 1.35
CA LEU A 81 8.16 -7.85 1.21
C LEU A 81 8.09 -8.80 0.02
N LEU A 82 8.69 -8.41 -1.10
CA LEU A 82 8.73 -9.22 -2.32
C LEU A 82 9.62 -10.46 -2.12
N GLN A 83 9.08 -11.61 -2.50
CA GLN A 83 9.78 -12.89 -2.44
C GLN A 83 10.84 -12.98 -3.55
N LYS A 84 11.75 -13.96 -3.46
CA LYS A 84 12.81 -14.14 -4.45
C LYS A 84 12.21 -14.40 -5.83
N GLY A 85 12.50 -13.52 -6.79
CA GLY A 85 12.01 -13.61 -8.16
C GLY A 85 10.60 -13.06 -8.39
N GLU A 86 9.94 -12.54 -7.37
CA GLU A 86 8.64 -11.88 -7.49
C GLU A 86 8.82 -10.41 -7.84
N SER A 87 8.13 -9.93 -8.88
CA SER A 87 8.04 -8.52 -9.23
C SER A 87 6.84 -7.82 -8.57
N GLU A 88 6.84 -6.49 -8.60
CA GLU A 88 5.71 -5.65 -8.25
C GLU A 88 4.45 -5.98 -9.07
N GLU A 89 4.59 -6.36 -10.34
CA GLU A 89 3.48 -6.82 -11.18
C GLU A 89 2.93 -8.17 -10.71
N ASN A 90 3.80 -9.12 -10.35
CA ASN A 90 3.37 -10.40 -9.80
C ASN A 90 2.58 -10.21 -8.50
N PHE A 91 3.06 -9.35 -7.61
CA PHE A 91 2.36 -9.05 -6.36
C PHE A 91 1.05 -8.29 -6.61
N SER A 92 1.01 -7.39 -7.61
CA SER A 92 -0.23 -6.69 -8.01
C SER A 92 -1.32 -7.67 -8.47
N GLU A 93 -0.98 -8.73 -9.20
CA GLU A 93 -1.94 -9.79 -9.57
C GLU A 93 -2.45 -10.57 -8.33
N ILE A 94 -1.61 -10.78 -7.30
CA ILE A 94 -2.04 -11.37 -6.02
C ILE A 94 -3.05 -10.45 -5.32
N VAL A 95 -2.81 -9.14 -5.36
CA VAL A 95 -3.73 -8.14 -4.80
C VAL A 95 -5.07 -8.21 -5.50
N LEU A 96 -5.11 -8.12 -6.83
CA LEU A 96 -6.33 -8.22 -7.63
C LEU A 96 -7.11 -9.52 -7.37
N LYS A 97 -6.41 -10.65 -7.31
CA LYS A 97 -7.01 -11.95 -6.98
C LYS A 97 -7.62 -11.93 -5.58
N SER A 98 -7.00 -11.27 -4.62
CA SER A 98 -7.52 -11.17 -3.25
C SER A 98 -8.76 -10.28 -3.17
N ILE A 99 -8.81 -9.15 -3.89
CA ILE A 99 -10.03 -8.32 -3.92
C ILE A 99 -11.18 -9.08 -4.57
N LYS A 100 -10.93 -9.77 -5.69
CA LYS A 100 -11.95 -10.57 -6.39
C LYS A 100 -12.53 -11.67 -5.49
N ASN A 101 -11.72 -12.22 -4.58
CA ASN A 101 -12.12 -13.27 -3.66
C ASN A 101 -12.58 -12.75 -2.29
N ASN A 102 -12.78 -11.44 -2.12
CA ASN A 102 -13.14 -10.79 -0.84
C ASN A 102 -12.19 -11.14 0.32
N LYS A 103 -10.89 -11.32 0.01
CA LYS A 103 -9.83 -11.59 0.99
C LYS A 103 -9.06 -10.32 1.32
N ILE A 104 -9.77 -9.30 1.80
CA ILE A 104 -9.20 -8.02 2.23
C ILE A 104 -9.58 -7.77 3.68
N LEU A 105 -8.63 -7.28 4.48
CA LEU A 105 -8.87 -6.84 5.85
C LEU A 105 -9.21 -5.35 5.86
N THR A 106 -10.30 -4.94 6.49
CA THR A 106 -10.60 -3.51 6.66
C THR A 106 -9.99 -2.99 7.95
N VAL A 107 -9.32 -1.84 7.89
CA VAL A 107 -8.70 -1.18 9.05
C VAL A 107 -8.90 0.33 9.02
N GLU A 108 -9.09 0.91 10.19
CA GLU A 108 -9.13 2.37 10.40
C GLU A 108 -7.73 2.90 10.75
N VAL A 109 -7.37 4.06 10.21
CA VAL A 109 -6.05 4.67 10.48
C VAL A 109 -6.00 5.26 11.89
N ARG A 110 -5.15 4.66 12.72
CA ARG A 110 -4.90 5.08 14.10
C ARG A 110 -3.43 4.90 14.47
N SER A 111 -3.00 5.62 15.52
CA SER A 111 -1.65 5.48 16.05
C SER A 111 -1.38 4.03 16.50
N GLY A 112 -0.20 3.51 16.17
CA GLY A 112 0.19 2.15 16.50
C GLY A 112 -0.55 1.06 15.70
N LEU A 113 -1.17 1.39 14.55
CA LEU A 113 -1.71 0.38 13.65
C LEU A 113 -0.59 -0.57 13.18
N HIS A 114 -0.88 -1.87 13.22
CA HIS A 114 0.05 -2.92 12.79
C HIS A 114 -0.42 -3.49 11.45
N PHE A 115 0.55 -3.83 10.61
CA PHE A 115 0.33 -4.53 9.35
C PHE A 115 1.17 -5.81 9.33
N ASP A 116 0.53 -6.93 9.05
CA ASP A 116 1.25 -8.12 8.63
C ASP A 116 1.76 -7.88 7.21
N LEU A 117 3.03 -8.18 6.97
CA LEU A 117 3.64 -8.00 5.67
C LEU A 117 2.91 -8.88 4.64
N ARG A 118 2.69 -8.30 3.45
CA ARG A 118 1.98 -8.90 2.32
C ARG A 118 0.48 -9.12 2.53
N ASN A 119 -0.07 -8.85 3.71
CA ASN A 119 -1.53 -8.78 3.86
C ASN A 119 -2.06 -7.55 3.14
N ILE A 120 -3.34 -7.63 2.75
CA ILE A 120 -3.99 -6.65 1.90
C ILE A 120 -5.07 -5.98 2.74
N TYR A 121 -4.94 -4.68 2.88
CA TYR A 121 -5.76 -3.87 3.76
C TYR A 121 -6.59 -2.89 2.94
N ARG A 122 -7.89 -2.79 3.26
CA ARG A 122 -8.71 -1.65 2.89
C ARG A 122 -8.56 -0.61 3.99
N ILE A 123 -8.04 0.56 3.62
CA ILE A 123 -7.86 1.68 4.51
C ILE A 123 -9.14 2.52 4.53
N GLU A 124 -9.67 2.70 5.73
CA GLU A 124 -10.82 3.56 6.02
C GLU A 124 -10.44 4.60 7.11
N MET A 125 -11.26 5.64 7.26
CA MET A 125 -11.11 6.70 8.26
C MET A 125 -12.33 6.81 9.15
#